data_AF-A0A388P954-F1
#
_entry.id   AF-A0A388P954-F1
#
_cell.length_a   1.000
_cell.length_b   1.000
_cell.length_c   1.000
_cell.angle_alpha   90.00
_cell.angle_beta   90.00
_cell.angle_gamma   90.00
#
_symmetry.space_group_name_H-M   'P 1'
#
loop_
_entity.id
_entity.type
_entity.pdbx_description
1 polymer ?
#
loop_
_entity_poly.entity_id
_entity_poly.type
_entity_poly.pdbx_seq_one_letter_code
_entity_poly.pdbx_strand_id
1 'polypeptide(L)'
;MLSRLVFLGLVLSPLGSFGALPAFLEKNCVECHDADAKKGGLDLTALKSDLTDAKSFETWVKIFDRTANGEMPPKKKARPDATQKSAYLGDLSALLFRQDASRIASQGRTVERRMNRFEYENAVRDLLQAPWLDLKEILPEDTEAFRFNKSGQALDVSHVQLQRYLTAAEEGLRSAFISSVEKPDGSTKRHYARQQGSYTGKMKFSEFNQSPERATFPTLGFTGQPDVRRGDTKISVGKSNPKLRDEEGVGVVHGAYEPVEPSFSTFQAPADGRYKLKLCGHSVWVGPGKPTGKGPTRWYIPDLDDISKGHRPEPVTVYALMHPRILRRIGNVDFNPDVTVNELDVVLKAGE
;
A
#
# COMPACT_ATOMS: atom_id res chain seq x y z
N MET A 1 -12.92 -47.39 -16.16
CA MET A 1 -13.98 -47.37 -17.18
C MET A 1 -15.12 -46.48 -16.71
N LEU A 2 -15.07 -45.18 -16.99
CA LEU A 2 -16.24 -44.30 -16.85
C LEU A 2 -16.35 -43.46 -18.13
N SER A 3 -17.39 -43.76 -18.89
CA SER A 3 -17.72 -43.16 -20.18
C SER A 3 -18.28 -41.75 -19.95
N ARG A 4 -17.59 -40.72 -20.44
CA ARG A 4 -18.14 -39.36 -20.51
C ARG A 4 -18.91 -39.23 -21.82
N LEU A 5 -20.24 -39.25 -21.73
CA LEU A 5 -21.12 -38.86 -22.83
C LEU A 5 -20.86 -37.39 -23.19
N VAL A 6 -20.45 -37.16 -24.43
CA VAL A 6 -20.40 -35.84 -25.05
C VAL A 6 -21.79 -35.54 -25.61
N PHE A 7 -22.50 -34.60 -25.00
CA PHE A 7 -23.70 -34.00 -25.58
C PHE A 7 -23.28 -33.04 -26.69
N LEU A 8 -23.44 -33.46 -27.94
CA LEU A 8 -23.29 -32.61 -29.11
C LEU A 8 -24.58 -31.78 -29.29
N GLY A 9 -24.65 -30.65 -28.58
CA GLY A 9 -25.71 -29.66 -28.80
C GLY A 9 -25.47 -28.95 -30.13
N LEU A 10 -26.20 -29.33 -31.17
CA LEU A 10 -26.21 -28.65 -32.46
C LEU A 10 -26.92 -27.29 -32.29
N VAL A 11 -26.15 -26.25 -31.97
CA VAL A 11 -26.64 -24.86 -32.02
C VAL A 11 -26.76 -24.49 -33.49
N LEU A 12 -27.97 -24.64 -34.03
CA LEU A 12 -28.33 -24.18 -35.35
C LEU A 12 -28.44 -22.64 -35.32
N SER A 13 -27.30 -21.95 -35.39
CA SER A 13 -27.30 -20.52 -35.69
C SER A 13 -27.79 -20.33 -37.13
N PRO A 14 -28.70 -19.37 -37.41
CA PRO A 14 -29.06 -19.06 -38.77
C PRO A 14 -27.78 -18.62 -39.48
N LEU A 15 -27.46 -19.28 -40.60
CA LEU A 15 -26.45 -18.83 -41.54
C LEU A 15 -26.94 -17.47 -42.06
N GLY A 16 -26.46 -16.38 -41.45
CA GLY A 16 -26.59 -15.04 -42.02
C GLY A 16 -26.12 -15.08 -43.46
N SER A 17 -26.91 -14.50 -44.37
CA SER A 17 -26.61 -14.54 -45.80
C SER A 17 -25.36 -13.73 -46.07
N PHE A 18 -24.22 -14.41 -46.27
CA PHE A 18 -22.90 -13.83 -46.56
C PHE A 18 -22.86 -12.92 -47.80
N GLY A 19 -23.92 -12.86 -48.61
CA GLY A 19 -23.98 -12.08 -49.85
C GLY A 19 -24.39 -10.61 -49.68
N ALA A 20 -24.92 -10.19 -48.52
CA ALA A 20 -25.42 -8.82 -48.34
C ALA A 20 -24.33 -7.79 -47.97
N LEU A 21 -23.20 -8.25 -47.40
CA LEU A 21 -22.13 -7.37 -46.93
C LEU A 21 -21.50 -6.53 -48.05
N PRO A 22 -21.08 -7.11 -49.20
CA PRO A 22 -20.46 -6.34 -50.28
C PRO A 22 -21.42 -5.30 -50.88
N ALA A 23 -22.69 -5.68 -51.09
CA ALA A 23 -23.70 -4.77 -51.65
C ALA A 23 -24.00 -3.58 -50.73
N PHE A 24 -24.00 -3.80 -49.40
CA PHE A 24 -24.17 -2.72 -48.43
C PHE A 24 -22.98 -1.74 -48.46
N LEU A 25 -21.76 -2.27 -48.48
CA LEU A 25 -20.53 -1.47 -48.50
C LEU A 25 -20.42 -0.63 -49.78
N GLU A 26 -20.68 -1.24 -50.94
CA GLU A 26 -20.66 -0.53 -52.23
C GLU A 26 -21.64 0.64 -52.24
N LYS A 27 -22.88 0.42 -51.78
CA LYS A 27 -23.93 1.43 -51.81
C LYS A 27 -23.73 2.56 -50.80
N ASN A 28 -23.21 2.26 -49.60
CA ASN A 28 -23.25 3.20 -48.48
C ASN A 28 -21.87 3.68 -48.00
N CYS A 29 -20.77 3.06 -48.44
CA CYS A 29 -19.45 3.31 -47.89
C CYS A 29 -18.41 3.70 -48.97
N VAL A 30 -18.38 2.99 -50.11
CA VAL A 30 -17.31 3.11 -51.11
C VAL A 30 -17.22 4.52 -51.71
N GLU A 31 -18.33 5.23 -51.95
CA GLU A 31 -18.34 6.61 -52.48
C GLU A 31 -17.46 7.61 -51.69
N CYS A 32 -17.20 7.33 -50.42
CA CYS A 32 -16.36 8.19 -49.56
C CYS A 32 -15.06 7.50 -49.13
N HIS A 33 -14.96 6.18 -49.23
CA HIS A 33 -13.89 5.35 -48.70
C HIS A 33 -13.32 4.44 -49.78
N ASP A 34 -13.05 5.01 -50.95
CA ASP A 34 -12.34 4.37 -52.05
C ASP A 34 -10.87 4.83 -52.10
N ALA A 35 -10.15 4.40 -53.15
CA ALA A 35 -8.76 4.77 -53.38
C ALA A 35 -8.57 6.28 -53.64
N ASP A 36 -9.58 6.94 -54.23
CA ASP A 36 -9.50 8.34 -54.66
C ASP A 36 -9.89 9.32 -53.54
N ALA A 37 -11.07 9.17 -52.94
CA ALA A 37 -11.60 10.07 -51.92
C ALA A 37 -11.00 9.79 -50.53
N LYS A 38 -10.80 8.51 -50.19
CA LYS A 38 -10.10 8.02 -48.99
C LYS A 38 -10.40 8.79 -47.70
N LYS A 39 -11.67 9.14 -47.47
CA LYS A 39 -12.03 10.01 -46.33
C LYS A 39 -11.70 9.34 -45.01
N GLY A 40 -11.17 10.12 -44.08
CA GLY A 40 -10.70 9.59 -42.79
C GLY A 40 -9.53 8.61 -42.91
N GLY A 41 -8.83 8.58 -44.05
CA GLY A 41 -7.69 7.68 -44.30
C GLY A 41 -8.07 6.24 -44.58
N LEU A 42 -9.35 5.94 -44.79
CA LEU A 42 -9.87 4.59 -45.06
C LEU A 42 -10.15 4.39 -46.54
N ASP A 43 -9.59 3.32 -47.09
CA ASP A 43 -9.84 2.80 -48.43
C ASP A 43 -10.34 1.35 -48.31
N LEU A 44 -11.63 1.15 -48.58
CA LEU A 44 -12.30 -0.14 -48.52
C LEU A 44 -11.97 -1.04 -49.71
N THR A 45 -11.51 -0.48 -50.83
CA THR A 45 -11.13 -1.25 -52.02
C THR A 45 -9.81 -1.99 -51.82
N ALA A 46 -8.92 -1.43 -50.98
CA ALA A 46 -7.66 -2.04 -50.59
C ALA A 46 -7.72 -2.80 -49.25
N LEU A 47 -8.81 -2.67 -48.48
CA LEU A 47 -8.97 -3.35 -47.20
C LEU A 47 -9.21 -4.85 -47.41
N LYS A 48 -8.34 -5.68 -46.86
CA LYS A 48 -8.47 -7.13 -46.96
C LYS A 48 -9.71 -7.61 -46.19
N SER A 49 -10.42 -8.57 -46.77
CA SER A 49 -11.50 -9.30 -46.11
C SER A 49 -11.00 -10.42 -45.18
N ASP A 50 -9.69 -10.71 -45.22
CA ASP A 50 -9.05 -11.66 -44.34
C ASP A 50 -8.98 -11.11 -42.91
N LEU A 51 -9.83 -11.65 -42.04
CA LEU A 51 -9.90 -11.29 -40.63
C LEU A 51 -8.82 -11.95 -39.77
N THR A 52 -7.98 -12.83 -40.34
CA THR A 52 -6.82 -13.40 -39.63
C THR A 52 -5.67 -12.40 -39.51
N ASP A 53 -5.61 -11.40 -40.41
CA ASP A 53 -4.70 -10.27 -40.31
C ASP A 53 -5.15 -9.29 -39.23
N ALA A 54 -4.32 -9.06 -38.20
CA ALA A 54 -4.68 -8.26 -37.04
C ALA A 54 -5.04 -6.80 -37.40
N LYS A 55 -4.38 -6.21 -38.40
CA LYS A 55 -4.62 -4.82 -38.81
C LYS A 55 -5.94 -4.69 -39.56
N SER A 56 -6.24 -5.65 -40.44
CA SER A 56 -7.54 -5.75 -41.12
C SER A 56 -8.66 -5.92 -40.11
N PHE A 57 -8.50 -6.86 -39.16
CA PHE A 57 -9.48 -7.10 -38.09
C PHE A 57 -9.78 -5.84 -37.28
N GLU A 58 -8.75 -5.13 -36.79
CA GLU A 58 -8.93 -3.89 -36.01
C GLU A 58 -9.65 -2.80 -36.83
N THR A 59 -9.36 -2.72 -38.13
CA THR A 59 -10.02 -1.77 -39.04
C THR A 59 -11.50 -2.12 -39.21
N TRP A 60 -11.84 -3.39 -39.37
CA TRP A 60 -13.23 -3.85 -39.45
C TRP A 60 -14.01 -3.64 -38.16
N VAL A 61 -13.38 -3.81 -36.99
CA VAL A 61 -13.98 -3.47 -35.69
C VAL A 61 -14.32 -1.96 -35.65
N LYS A 62 -13.40 -1.08 -36.06
CA LYS A 62 -13.67 0.36 -36.13
C LYS A 62 -14.81 0.69 -37.08
N ILE A 63 -14.89 0.03 -38.25
CA ILE A 63 -15.99 0.20 -39.20
C ILE A 63 -17.33 -0.20 -38.55
N PHE A 64 -17.35 -1.34 -37.86
CA PHE A 64 -18.52 -1.80 -37.11
C PHE A 64 -18.95 -0.76 -36.07
N ASP A 65 -18.04 -0.33 -35.20
CA ASP A 65 -18.32 0.61 -34.11
C ASP A 65 -18.86 1.96 -34.62
N ARG A 66 -18.21 2.55 -35.63
CA ARG A 66 -18.63 3.83 -36.22
C ARG A 66 -20.01 3.73 -36.88
N THR A 67 -20.29 2.59 -37.52
CA THR A 67 -21.60 2.34 -38.12
C THR A 67 -22.67 2.11 -37.05
N ALA A 68 -22.37 1.30 -36.04
CA ALA A 68 -23.24 1.02 -34.90
C ALA A 68 -23.65 2.32 -34.19
N ASN A 69 -22.67 3.17 -33.86
CA ASN A 69 -22.86 4.49 -33.24
C ASN A 69 -23.59 5.50 -34.14
N GLY A 70 -23.85 5.17 -35.41
CA GLY A 70 -24.55 6.05 -36.34
C GLY A 70 -23.74 7.28 -36.77
N GLU A 71 -22.41 7.20 -36.64
CA GLU A 71 -21.48 8.21 -37.13
C GLU A 71 -21.36 8.12 -38.65
N MET A 72 -21.42 6.90 -39.18
CA MET A 72 -21.43 6.60 -40.62
C MET A 72 -22.79 6.05 -41.08
N PRO A 73 -23.29 6.46 -42.25
CA PRO A 73 -22.82 7.59 -43.07
C PRO A 73 -23.02 8.98 -42.39
N PRO A 74 -22.23 10.01 -42.75
CA PRO A 74 -22.37 11.36 -42.21
C PRO A 74 -23.77 11.93 -42.39
N LYS A 75 -24.19 12.85 -41.52
CA LYS A 75 -25.55 13.44 -41.54
C LYS A 75 -25.99 14.04 -42.89
N LYS A 76 -25.04 14.45 -43.73
CA LYS A 76 -25.27 15.05 -45.06
C LYS A 76 -25.44 14.03 -46.19
N LYS A 77 -25.29 12.73 -45.91
CA LYS A 77 -25.40 11.65 -46.90
C LYS A 77 -26.63 10.80 -46.62
N ALA A 78 -27.13 10.14 -47.65
CA ALA A 78 -28.22 9.18 -47.51
C ALA A 78 -27.81 8.09 -46.52
N ARG A 79 -28.67 7.83 -45.54
CA ARG A 79 -28.43 6.78 -44.54
C ARG A 79 -29.23 5.54 -44.92
N PRO A 80 -28.66 4.34 -44.74
CA PRO A 80 -29.41 3.10 -44.90
C PRO A 80 -30.58 3.07 -43.91
N ASP A 81 -31.65 2.38 -44.28
CA ASP A 81 -32.76 2.18 -43.35
C ASP A 81 -32.31 1.32 -42.15
N ALA A 82 -33.10 1.37 -41.07
CA ALA A 82 -32.76 0.70 -39.82
C ALA A 82 -32.62 -0.82 -39.98
N THR A 83 -33.40 -1.43 -40.87
CA THR A 83 -33.38 -2.88 -41.11
C THR A 83 -32.11 -3.28 -41.86
N GLN A 84 -31.75 -2.56 -42.92
CA GLN A 84 -30.50 -2.76 -43.67
C GLN A 84 -29.27 -2.57 -42.78
N LYS A 85 -29.26 -1.50 -41.96
CA LYS A 85 -28.17 -1.26 -41.02
C LYS A 85 -28.06 -2.40 -39.99
N SER A 86 -29.18 -2.83 -39.42
CA SER A 86 -29.21 -3.90 -38.41
C SER A 86 -28.72 -5.24 -39.00
N ALA A 87 -29.16 -5.58 -40.22
CA ALA A 87 -28.71 -6.78 -40.92
C ALA A 87 -27.18 -6.75 -41.17
N TYR A 88 -26.67 -5.64 -41.71
CA TYR A 88 -25.23 -5.45 -41.92
C TYR A 88 -24.42 -5.61 -40.64
N LEU A 89 -24.85 -4.97 -39.55
CA LEU A 89 -24.16 -5.07 -38.25
C LEU A 89 -24.25 -6.50 -37.70
N GLY A 90 -25.39 -7.17 -37.84
CA GLY A 90 -25.55 -8.58 -37.46
C GLY A 90 -24.53 -9.47 -38.16
N ASP A 91 -24.45 -9.38 -39.49
CA ASP A 91 -23.54 -10.20 -40.31
C ASP A 91 -22.06 -9.90 -40.00
N LEU A 92 -21.68 -8.61 -39.94
CA LEU A 92 -20.30 -8.23 -39.62
C LEU A 92 -19.90 -8.63 -38.20
N SER A 93 -20.81 -8.46 -37.22
CA SER A 93 -20.54 -8.89 -35.84
C SER A 93 -20.31 -10.39 -35.75
N ALA A 94 -21.12 -11.21 -36.44
CA ALA A 94 -20.96 -12.66 -36.43
C ALA A 94 -19.60 -13.10 -36.98
N LEU A 95 -19.11 -12.44 -38.03
CA LEU A 95 -17.77 -12.65 -38.59
C LEU A 95 -16.66 -12.28 -37.59
N LEU A 96 -16.74 -11.08 -37.02
CA LEU A 96 -15.76 -10.58 -36.05
C LEU A 96 -15.72 -11.45 -34.79
N PHE A 97 -16.88 -11.83 -34.24
CA PHE A 97 -16.98 -12.71 -33.08
C PHE A 97 -16.41 -14.10 -33.35
N ARG A 98 -16.73 -14.69 -34.51
CA ARG A 98 -16.19 -16.01 -34.88
C ARG A 98 -14.67 -15.98 -34.95
N GLN A 99 -14.11 -14.95 -35.56
CA GLN A 99 -12.67 -14.81 -35.67
C GLN A 99 -12.00 -14.53 -34.32
N ASP A 100 -12.58 -13.66 -33.50
CA ASP A 100 -12.06 -13.39 -32.15
C ASP A 100 -12.09 -14.63 -31.27
N ALA A 101 -13.18 -15.40 -31.30
CA ALA A 101 -13.29 -16.67 -30.58
C ALA A 101 -12.24 -17.69 -31.03
N SER A 102 -12.00 -17.79 -32.35
CA SER A 102 -10.94 -18.65 -32.91
C SER A 102 -9.54 -18.22 -32.45
N ARG A 103 -9.26 -16.92 -32.46
CA ARG A 103 -8.01 -16.34 -31.94
C ARG A 103 -7.84 -16.65 -30.44
N ILE A 104 -8.87 -16.44 -29.63
CA ILE A 104 -8.85 -16.73 -28.19
C ILE A 104 -8.61 -18.20 -27.92
N ALA A 105 -9.26 -19.10 -28.68
CA ALA A 105 -9.09 -20.54 -28.51
C ALA A 105 -7.66 -21.02 -28.85
N SER A 106 -7.00 -20.37 -29.81
CA SER A 106 -5.65 -20.74 -30.26
C SER A 106 -4.52 -20.07 -29.47
N GLN A 107 -4.71 -18.82 -29.02
CA GLN A 107 -3.65 -17.99 -28.45
C GLN A 107 -3.93 -17.53 -27.01
N GLY A 108 -5.13 -17.80 -26.48
CA GLY A 108 -5.60 -17.24 -25.23
C GLY A 108 -6.17 -15.83 -25.38
N ARG A 109 -6.77 -15.31 -24.31
CA ARG A 109 -7.40 -13.96 -24.29
C ARG A 109 -6.39 -12.83 -24.12
N THR A 110 -5.21 -13.14 -23.61
CA THR A 110 -4.17 -12.18 -23.27
C THR A 110 -2.82 -12.76 -23.64
N VAL A 111 -1.84 -11.88 -23.88
CA VAL A 111 -0.43 -12.29 -23.96
C VAL A 111 0.03 -12.78 -22.59
N GLU A 112 1.01 -13.69 -22.59
CA GLU A 112 1.73 -14.06 -21.38
C GLU A 112 2.44 -12.83 -20.81
N ARG A 113 2.44 -12.74 -19.48
CA ARG A 113 3.16 -11.68 -18.77
C ARG A 113 3.74 -12.23 -17.48
N ARG A 114 4.89 -11.70 -17.08
CA ARG A 114 5.38 -11.89 -15.70
C ARG A 114 4.61 -11.02 -14.70
N MET A 115 4.78 -11.33 -13.43
CA MET A 115 4.44 -10.40 -12.35
C MET A 115 5.40 -9.21 -12.42
N ASN A 116 4.85 -7.99 -12.30
CA ASN A 116 5.68 -6.80 -12.17
C ASN A 116 6.39 -6.81 -10.79
N ARG A 117 7.37 -5.93 -10.54
CA ARG A 117 8.19 -5.99 -9.32
C ARG A 117 7.39 -5.84 -8.03
N PHE A 118 6.32 -5.04 -8.07
CA PHE A 118 5.40 -4.85 -6.95
C PHE A 118 4.52 -6.07 -6.74
N GLU A 119 4.00 -6.66 -7.81
CA GLU A 119 3.19 -7.88 -7.77
C GLU A 119 4.02 -9.05 -7.23
N TYR A 120 5.27 -9.20 -7.68
CA TYR A 120 6.19 -10.23 -7.21
C TYR A 120 6.47 -10.09 -5.72
N GLU A 121 6.86 -8.90 -5.25
CA GLU A 121 7.11 -8.66 -3.82
C GLU A 121 5.89 -8.99 -2.96
N ASN A 122 4.70 -8.53 -3.37
CA ASN A 122 3.48 -8.78 -2.60
C ASN A 122 3.08 -10.27 -2.64
N ALA A 123 3.27 -10.96 -3.75
CA ALA A 123 3.05 -12.40 -3.84
C ALA A 123 3.99 -13.19 -2.92
N VAL A 124 5.27 -12.81 -2.85
CA VAL A 124 6.23 -13.46 -1.94
C VAL A 124 5.93 -13.12 -0.48
N ARG A 125 5.58 -11.86 -0.15
CA ARG A 125 5.14 -11.46 1.19
C ARG A 125 3.94 -12.28 1.67
N ASP A 126 2.95 -12.49 0.80
CA ASP A 126 1.76 -13.26 1.11
C ASP A 126 2.08 -14.77 1.25
N LEU A 127 2.83 -15.32 0.29
CA LEU A 127 3.24 -16.73 0.32
C LEU A 127 4.03 -17.09 1.59
N LEU A 128 4.96 -16.22 2.00
CA LEU A 128 5.81 -16.43 3.16
C LEU A 128 5.23 -15.85 4.46
N GLN A 129 4.04 -15.21 4.39
CA GLN A 129 3.42 -14.49 5.51
C GLN A 129 4.35 -13.47 6.19
N ALA A 130 5.28 -12.92 5.41
CA ALA A 130 6.39 -12.07 5.82
C ALA A 130 6.25 -10.67 5.21
N PRO A 131 5.34 -9.81 5.73
CA PRO A 131 5.09 -8.48 5.18
C PRO A 131 6.30 -7.51 5.26
N TRP A 132 7.34 -7.83 6.03
CA TRP A 132 8.56 -7.02 6.14
C TRP A 132 9.52 -7.14 4.94
N LEU A 133 9.36 -8.15 4.08
CA LEU A 133 10.26 -8.38 2.95
C LEU A 133 10.28 -7.17 2.02
N ASP A 134 11.48 -6.75 1.60
CA ASP A 134 11.69 -5.62 0.69
C ASP A 134 12.50 -6.11 -0.51
N LEU A 135 11.78 -6.65 -1.51
CA LEU A 135 12.34 -7.41 -2.63
C LEU A 135 12.26 -6.65 -3.94
N LYS A 136 11.37 -5.66 -4.05
CA LYS A 136 11.12 -4.95 -5.31
C LYS A 136 12.36 -4.29 -5.90
N GLU A 137 13.28 -3.81 -5.05
CA GLU A 137 14.50 -3.13 -5.48
C GLU A 137 15.61 -4.10 -5.92
N ILE A 138 15.44 -5.41 -5.65
CA ILE A 138 16.31 -6.46 -6.21
C ILE A 138 15.98 -6.69 -7.68
N LEU A 139 14.72 -6.45 -8.06
CA LEU A 139 14.23 -6.63 -9.42
C LEU A 139 14.50 -5.38 -10.26
N PRO A 140 14.84 -5.55 -11.55
CA PRO A 140 14.90 -4.43 -12.48
C PRO A 140 13.56 -3.68 -12.55
N GLU A 141 13.63 -2.41 -12.93
CA GLU A 141 12.43 -1.62 -13.18
C GLU A 141 11.62 -2.18 -14.34
N ASP A 142 10.29 -2.18 -14.19
CA ASP A 142 9.38 -2.70 -15.20
C ASP A 142 9.21 -1.71 -16.35
N THR A 143 9.24 -2.20 -17.58
CA THR A 143 8.88 -1.40 -18.75
C THR A 143 7.40 -1.02 -18.71
N GLU A 144 7.08 0.19 -19.14
CA GLU A 144 5.70 0.66 -19.24
C GLU A 144 5.21 0.66 -20.70
N ALA A 145 3.95 0.28 -20.90
CA ALA A 145 3.23 0.55 -22.14
C ALA A 145 1.93 1.28 -21.83
N PHE A 146 1.61 2.30 -22.63
CA PHE A 146 0.45 3.18 -22.40
C PHE A 146 0.43 3.83 -21.00
N ARG A 147 1.62 4.04 -20.40
CA ARG A 147 1.80 4.51 -19.01
C ARG A 147 1.31 3.53 -17.93
N PHE A 148 1.24 2.25 -18.27
CA PHE A 148 0.93 1.18 -17.32
C PHE A 148 2.08 0.18 -17.24
N ASN A 149 2.49 -0.14 -16.02
CA ASN A 149 3.48 -1.17 -15.67
C ASN A 149 2.86 -2.56 -15.44
N LYS A 150 1.64 -2.78 -15.94
CA LYS A 150 0.91 -4.06 -15.88
C LYS A 150 0.53 -4.58 -17.27
N SER A 151 0.99 -3.91 -18.32
CA SER A 151 0.73 -4.32 -19.68
C SER A 151 1.56 -5.55 -20.03
N GLY A 152 0.91 -6.64 -20.43
CA GLY A 152 1.62 -7.85 -20.83
C GLY A 152 2.54 -7.63 -22.05
N GLN A 153 2.25 -6.64 -22.89
CA GLN A 153 3.10 -6.27 -24.03
C GLN A 153 4.47 -5.68 -23.62
N ALA A 154 4.59 -5.20 -22.37
CA ALA A 154 5.82 -4.60 -21.85
C ALA A 154 6.49 -5.46 -20.76
N LEU A 155 5.88 -6.58 -20.37
CA LEU A 155 6.33 -7.42 -19.28
C LEU A 155 6.84 -8.77 -19.80
N ASP A 156 7.90 -8.71 -20.61
CA ASP A 156 8.64 -9.86 -21.08
C ASP A 156 9.61 -10.40 -20.01
N VAL A 157 10.10 -11.62 -20.23
CA VAL A 157 11.07 -12.29 -19.35
C VAL A 157 12.41 -12.40 -20.07
N SER A 158 13.45 -11.82 -19.49
CA SER A 158 14.83 -11.98 -19.93
C SER A 158 15.61 -12.87 -18.98
N HIS A 159 16.79 -13.34 -19.41
CA HIS A 159 17.70 -14.11 -18.54
C HIS A 159 18.14 -13.32 -17.30
N VAL A 160 18.33 -11.99 -17.43
CA VAL A 160 18.64 -11.09 -16.31
C VAL A 160 17.48 -11.06 -15.32
N GLN A 161 16.25 -10.98 -15.81
CA GLN A 161 15.05 -10.99 -14.97
C GLN A 161 14.94 -12.30 -14.18
N LEU A 162 15.18 -13.44 -14.83
CA LEU A 162 15.12 -14.75 -14.18
C LEU A 162 16.17 -14.88 -13.07
N GLN A 163 17.41 -14.43 -13.32
CA GLN A 163 18.46 -14.42 -12.31
C GLN A 163 18.07 -13.55 -11.10
N ARG A 164 17.50 -12.37 -11.33
CA ARG A 164 17.05 -11.48 -10.25
C ARG A 164 15.86 -12.05 -9.48
N TYR A 165 14.95 -12.78 -10.13
CA TYR A 165 13.89 -13.51 -9.41
C TYR A 165 14.46 -14.59 -8.50
N LEU A 166 15.46 -15.35 -8.93
CA LEU A 166 16.11 -16.35 -8.07
C LEU A 166 16.80 -15.70 -6.88
N THR A 167 17.54 -14.60 -7.09
CA THR A 167 18.15 -13.82 -5.99
C THR A 167 17.09 -13.27 -5.02
N ALA A 168 16.00 -12.70 -5.53
CA ALA A 168 14.92 -12.18 -4.69
C ALA A 168 14.20 -13.30 -3.93
N ALA A 169 14.04 -14.48 -4.54
CA ALA A 169 13.47 -15.64 -3.86
C ALA A 169 14.37 -16.15 -2.74
N GLU A 170 15.68 -16.28 -2.99
CA GLU A 170 16.66 -16.69 -1.98
C GLU A 170 16.70 -15.70 -0.81
N GLU A 171 16.70 -14.40 -1.10
CA GLU A 171 16.65 -13.35 -0.09
C GLU A 171 15.34 -13.37 0.71
N GLY A 172 14.21 -13.58 0.02
CA GLY A 172 12.90 -13.73 0.64
C GLY A 172 12.85 -14.91 1.60
N LEU A 173 13.36 -16.07 1.18
CA LEU A 173 13.46 -17.26 2.02
C LEU A 173 14.39 -17.02 3.22
N ARG A 174 15.58 -16.47 2.99
CA ARG A 174 16.57 -16.18 4.05
C ARG A 174 16.01 -15.22 5.10
N SER A 175 15.22 -14.24 4.69
CA SER A 175 14.61 -13.24 5.58
C SER A 175 13.33 -13.73 6.27
N ALA A 176 12.60 -14.67 5.66
CA ALA A 176 11.41 -15.27 6.26
C ALA A 176 11.75 -16.41 7.23
N PHE A 177 12.84 -17.15 6.99
CA PHE A 177 13.31 -18.17 7.90
C PHE A 177 14.03 -17.56 9.10
N ILE A 178 13.66 -18.00 10.29
CA ILE A 178 14.41 -17.70 11.51
C ILE A 178 15.76 -18.40 11.37
N SER A 179 16.85 -17.64 11.43
CA SER A 179 18.23 -18.13 11.33
C SER A 179 18.68 -19.02 12.50
N SER A 180 17.80 -19.26 13.47
CA SER A 180 18.04 -20.07 14.66
C SER A 180 17.06 -21.24 14.75
N VAL A 181 17.60 -22.42 15.06
CA VAL A 181 16.83 -23.62 15.42
C VAL A 181 16.15 -23.45 16.77
N GLU A 182 16.68 -22.58 17.64
CA GLU A 182 16.11 -22.29 18.95
C GLU A 182 14.95 -21.32 18.82
N LYS A 183 13.79 -21.72 19.36
CA LYS A 183 12.62 -20.87 19.45
C LYS A 183 12.97 -19.59 20.23
N PRO A 184 12.69 -18.39 19.69
CA PRO A 184 12.90 -17.15 20.43
C PRO A 184 12.20 -17.18 21.78
N ASP A 185 12.86 -16.62 22.79
CA ASP A 185 12.29 -16.43 24.12
C ASP A 185 11.00 -15.60 24.03
N GLY A 186 9.85 -16.29 24.14
CA GLY A 186 8.52 -15.69 24.09
C GLY A 186 8.10 -15.05 25.42
N SER A 187 9.00 -14.95 26.41
CA SER A 187 8.70 -14.27 27.66
C SER A 187 8.46 -12.78 27.42
N THR A 188 7.48 -12.24 28.14
CA THR A 188 7.21 -10.80 28.09
C THR A 188 8.33 -10.06 28.83
N LYS A 189 9.11 -9.26 28.08
CA LYS A 189 10.15 -8.39 28.64
C LYS A 189 9.59 -7.00 28.86
N ARG A 190 9.61 -6.53 30.11
CA ARG A 190 9.12 -5.21 30.49
C ARG A 190 10.27 -4.21 30.52
N HIS A 191 10.11 -3.12 29.76
CA HIS A 191 11.05 -2.00 29.72
C HIS A 191 10.41 -0.80 30.42
N TYR A 192 11.08 -0.24 31.43
CA TYR A 192 10.53 0.85 32.25
C TYR A 192 11.00 2.21 31.70
N ALA A 193 10.10 3.20 31.69
CA ALA A 193 10.41 4.56 31.21
C ALA A 193 11.58 5.19 31.98
N ARG A 194 11.63 4.99 33.31
CA ARG A 194 12.72 5.49 34.18
C ARG A 194 14.09 4.83 33.96
N GLN A 195 14.17 3.83 33.08
CA GLN A 195 15.42 3.18 32.70
C GLN A 195 15.91 3.61 31.32
N GLN A 196 15.12 4.42 30.60
CA GLN A 196 15.45 4.86 29.25
C GLN A 196 16.15 6.22 29.29
N GLY A 197 17.36 6.31 28.75
CA GLY A 197 18.14 7.55 28.74
C GLY A 197 17.44 8.71 28.03
N SER A 198 16.67 8.44 26.97
CA SER A 198 15.89 9.47 26.25
C SER A 198 14.78 10.10 27.10
N TYR A 199 14.23 9.34 28.05
CA TYR A 199 13.20 9.80 28.98
C TYR A 199 13.82 10.47 30.21
N THR A 200 14.94 9.98 30.72
CA THR A 200 15.51 10.49 31.97
C THR A 200 16.50 11.64 31.76
N GLY A 201 17.19 11.68 30.62
CA GLY A 201 18.16 12.72 30.29
C GLY A 201 17.52 14.10 30.15
N LYS A 202 16.30 14.17 29.60
CA LYS A 202 15.53 15.41 29.43
C LYS A 202 14.88 15.93 30.71
N MET A 203 15.00 15.22 31.84
CA MET A 203 14.48 15.68 33.13
C MET A 203 15.33 16.77 33.77
N LYS A 204 16.62 16.81 33.42
CA LYS A 204 17.59 17.71 34.02
C LYS A 204 17.75 18.95 33.16
N PHE A 205 17.52 20.12 33.74
CA PHE A 205 17.84 21.36 33.07
C PHE A 205 19.36 21.51 32.93
N SER A 206 19.78 22.06 31.80
CA SER A 206 21.18 22.40 31.51
C SER A 206 21.26 23.83 31.01
N GLU A 207 22.47 24.37 30.85
CA GLU A 207 22.68 25.68 30.23
C GLU A 207 22.07 25.80 28.82
N PHE A 208 21.90 24.68 28.12
CA PHE A 208 21.30 24.61 26.78
C PHE A 208 19.82 24.22 26.78
N ASN A 209 19.26 23.79 27.92
CA ASN A 209 17.85 23.40 28.03
C ASN A 209 17.29 23.76 29.40
N GLN A 210 16.73 24.97 29.52
CA GLN A 210 16.06 25.46 30.73
C GLN A 210 14.53 25.56 30.56
N SER A 211 14.01 25.08 29.44
CA SER A 211 12.61 25.18 29.04
C SER A 211 11.79 24.02 29.62
N PRO A 212 10.89 24.24 30.60
CA PRO A 212 10.03 23.19 31.13
C PRO A 212 9.16 22.53 30.05
N GLU A 213 8.77 23.28 29.03
CA GLU A 213 8.00 22.82 27.88
C GLU A 213 8.71 21.76 27.01
N ARG A 214 10.03 21.60 27.16
CA ARG A 214 10.85 20.60 26.45
C ARG A 214 11.39 19.50 27.37
N ALA A 215 11.05 19.56 28.65
CA ALA A 215 11.55 18.65 29.66
C ALA A 215 10.53 17.56 29.97
N THR A 216 11.08 16.39 30.27
CA THR A 216 10.33 15.26 30.84
C THR A 216 10.35 15.37 32.37
N PHE A 217 9.45 14.66 33.06
CA PHE A 217 9.40 14.73 34.53
C PHE A 217 9.04 13.38 35.16
N PRO A 218 9.61 13.05 36.33
CA PRO A 218 9.32 11.79 37.00
C PRO A 218 7.93 11.83 37.66
N THR A 219 7.16 10.76 37.49
CA THR A 219 5.84 10.61 38.11
C THR A 219 5.73 9.32 38.92
N LEU A 220 4.95 9.35 40.00
CA LEU A 220 4.51 8.15 40.70
C LEU A 220 2.98 8.13 40.64
N GLY A 221 2.42 7.31 39.75
CA GLY A 221 1.01 7.41 39.38
C GLY A 221 0.68 8.80 38.81
N PHE A 222 -0.12 9.57 39.56
CA PHE A 222 -0.55 10.92 39.20
C PHE A 222 0.16 12.03 39.97
N THR A 223 1.22 11.71 40.71
CA THR A 223 1.96 12.67 41.53
C THR A 223 3.36 12.92 40.95
N GLY A 224 3.76 14.19 40.85
CA GLY A 224 5.12 14.58 40.49
C GLY A 224 6.14 14.22 41.57
N GLN A 225 7.37 13.90 41.17
CA GLN A 225 8.47 13.63 42.10
C GLN A 225 9.60 14.67 41.96
N PRO A 226 9.44 15.88 42.56
CA PRO A 226 10.41 16.96 42.42
C PRO A 226 11.79 16.63 43.01
N ASP A 227 11.82 15.83 44.08
CA ASP A 227 13.02 15.30 44.72
C ASP A 227 13.84 14.39 43.78
N VAL A 228 13.17 13.53 43.01
CA VAL A 228 13.82 12.70 41.99
C VAL A 228 14.38 13.57 40.86
N ARG A 229 13.64 14.60 40.45
CA ARG A 229 14.06 15.53 39.39
C ARG A 229 15.28 16.36 39.80
N ARG A 230 15.35 16.79 41.07
CA ARG A 230 16.51 17.48 41.65
C ARG A 230 17.72 16.57 41.86
N GLY A 231 17.49 15.25 41.93
CA GLY A 231 18.53 14.26 42.19
C GLY A 231 18.81 14.02 43.67
N ASP A 232 17.92 14.49 44.55
CA ASP A 232 17.98 14.24 46.00
C ASP A 232 17.69 12.77 46.32
N THR A 233 16.88 12.12 45.47
CA THR A 233 16.47 10.73 45.59
C THR A 233 16.78 9.93 44.32
N LYS A 234 16.83 8.60 44.45
CA LYS A 234 17.13 7.70 43.33
C LYS A 234 16.00 7.76 42.29
N ILE A 235 16.38 7.64 41.02
CA ILE A 235 15.40 7.68 39.91
C ILE A 235 14.41 6.51 39.94
N SER A 236 14.78 5.38 40.51
CA SER A 236 13.91 4.20 40.62
C SER A 236 14.23 3.44 41.90
N VAL A 237 13.21 2.84 42.50
CA VAL A 237 13.33 1.88 43.61
C VAL A 237 13.90 0.53 43.16
N GLY A 238 13.93 0.28 41.84
CA GLY A 238 14.50 -0.92 41.24
C GLY A 238 13.78 -2.21 41.68
N LYS A 239 14.50 -3.32 41.70
CA LYS A 239 13.92 -4.65 42.02
C LYS A 239 13.49 -4.80 43.49
N SER A 240 13.85 -3.84 44.35
CA SER A 240 13.57 -3.90 45.80
C SER A 240 12.07 -3.78 46.12
N ASN A 241 11.31 -3.05 45.31
CA ASN A 241 9.87 -2.88 45.48
C ASN A 241 9.16 -2.92 44.11
N PRO A 242 8.76 -4.12 43.63
CA PRO A 242 8.14 -4.28 42.31
C PRO A 242 6.84 -3.51 42.15
N LYS A 243 6.00 -3.45 43.19
CA LYS A 243 4.71 -2.77 43.14
C LYS A 243 4.88 -1.27 42.90
N LEU A 244 5.77 -0.64 43.65
CA LEU A 244 6.04 0.79 43.51
C LEU A 244 6.75 1.10 42.19
N ARG A 245 7.65 0.21 41.73
CA ARG A 245 8.32 0.34 40.43
C ARG A 245 7.35 0.32 39.25
N ASP A 246 6.23 -0.39 39.35
CA ASP A 246 5.21 -0.41 38.29
C ASP A 246 4.41 0.91 38.22
N GLU A 247 4.38 1.70 39.29
CA GLU A 247 3.77 3.05 39.31
C GLU A 247 4.75 4.15 38.88
N GLU A 248 6.05 3.84 38.78
CA GLU A 248 7.10 4.78 38.36
C GLU A 248 6.98 5.12 36.86
N GLY A 249 6.48 6.31 36.58
CA GLY A 249 6.35 6.84 35.22
C GLY A 249 7.33 7.97 34.91
N VAL A 250 7.28 8.38 33.65
CA VAL A 250 7.88 9.62 33.14
C VAL A 250 6.83 10.34 32.33
N GLY A 251 6.45 11.54 32.77
CA GLY A 251 5.55 12.41 32.06
C GLY A 251 6.28 13.25 31.01
N VAL A 252 5.54 13.62 29.98
CA VAL A 252 5.98 14.51 28.90
C VAL A 252 4.87 15.54 28.70
N VAL A 253 5.19 16.83 28.80
CA VAL A 253 4.28 17.89 28.34
C VAL A 253 4.65 18.26 26.92
N HIS A 254 3.65 18.54 26.09
CA HIS A 254 3.91 18.90 24.73
C HIS A 254 2.94 19.90 24.11
N GLY A 255 3.49 20.85 23.36
CA GLY A 255 2.75 21.75 22.49
C GLY A 255 2.92 21.37 21.02
N ALA A 256 2.19 22.02 20.11
CA ALA A 256 2.23 21.70 18.68
C ALA A 256 3.51 22.12 17.93
N TYR A 257 4.49 22.74 18.61
CA TYR A 257 5.59 23.46 17.97
C TYR A 257 6.83 22.62 17.62
N GLU A 258 7.22 21.63 18.44
CA GLU A 258 8.46 20.88 18.23
C GLU A 258 8.29 19.45 18.74
N PRO A 259 8.37 18.36 17.96
CA PRO A 259 8.10 17.00 18.44
C PRO A 259 9.10 16.50 19.49
N VAL A 260 8.61 15.88 20.57
CA VAL A 260 9.44 15.13 21.54
C VAL A 260 9.34 13.64 21.23
N GLU A 261 10.49 13.04 20.90
CA GLU A 261 10.62 11.64 20.49
C GLU A 261 11.37 10.83 21.57
N PRO A 262 10.77 10.52 22.73
CA PRO A 262 11.41 9.63 23.69
C PRO A 262 11.28 8.19 23.18
N SER A 263 12.32 7.37 23.40
CA SER A 263 12.41 6.01 22.86
C SER A 263 12.73 4.98 23.94
N PHE A 264 12.43 3.73 23.65
CA PHE A 264 12.80 2.59 24.51
C PHE A 264 14.06 1.91 23.99
N SER A 265 15.22 2.60 24.10
CA SER A 265 16.50 2.12 23.57
C SER A 265 17.05 0.84 24.19
N THR A 266 16.47 0.40 25.32
CA THR A 266 16.83 -0.87 25.96
C THR A 266 16.21 -2.09 25.27
N PHE A 267 15.27 -1.89 24.35
CA PHE A 267 14.75 -2.91 23.46
C PHE A 267 15.33 -2.70 22.06
N GLN A 268 15.76 -3.80 21.45
CA GLN A 268 16.08 -3.88 20.03
C GLN A 268 15.52 -5.20 19.52
N ALA A 269 14.80 -5.16 18.40
CA ALA A 269 14.26 -6.36 17.78
C ALA A 269 15.42 -7.31 17.40
N PRO A 270 15.50 -8.52 17.94
CA PRO A 270 16.62 -9.43 17.66
C PRO A 270 16.57 -10.02 16.24
N ALA A 271 15.39 -10.05 15.62
CA ALA A 271 15.17 -10.59 14.29
C ALA A 271 13.99 -9.88 13.60
N ASP A 272 13.92 -9.99 12.28
CA ASP A 272 12.72 -9.59 11.54
C ASP A 272 11.53 -10.46 11.96
N GLY A 273 10.36 -9.85 12.18
CA GLY A 273 9.18 -10.63 12.49
C GLY A 273 8.00 -9.85 13.02
N ARG A 274 6.99 -10.60 13.47
CA ARG A 274 5.80 -10.06 14.14
C ARG A 274 6.03 -9.99 15.65
N TYR A 275 5.74 -8.82 16.22
CA TYR A 275 5.90 -8.54 17.64
C TYR A 275 4.57 -8.04 18.20
N LYS A 276 4.26 -8.46 19.43
CA LYS A 276 3.16 -7.91 20.22
C LYS A 276 3.74 -6.94 21.23
N LEU A 277 3.57 -5.66 20.98
CA LEU A 277 3.99 -4.60 21.90
C LEU A 277 2.85 -4.26 22.84
N LYS A 278 3.16 -4.09 24.13
CA LYS A 278 2.21 -3.59 25.14
C LYS A 278 2.74 -2.28 25.70
N LEU A 279 2.01 -1.20 25.47
CA LEU A 279 2.35 0.14 25.91
C LEU A 279 1.45 0.52 27.07
N CYS A 280 2.05 0.69 28.25
CA CYS A 280 1.35 1.05 29.47
C CYS A 280 1.55 2.54 29.78
N GLY A 281 0.46 3.24 30.05
CA GLY A 281 0.50 4.67 30.39
C GLY A 281 -0.87 5.25 30.69
N HIS A 282 -0.89 6.54 31.00
CA HIS A 282 -2.10 7.31 31.27
C HIS A 282 -1.85 8.77 30.92
N SER A 283 -2.92 9.50 30.68
CA SER A 283 -2.85 10.95 30.51
C SER A 283 -2.76 11.65 31.87
N VAL A 284 -2.00 12.74 31.89
CA VAL A 284 -1.84 13.60 33.07
C VAL A 284 -2.18 15.04 32.69
N TRP A 285 -2.73 15.78 33.64
CA TRP A 285 -2.88 17.23 33.53
C TRP A 285 -1.73 17.89 34.27
N VAL A 286 -1.11 18.89 33.64
CA VAL A 286 0.00 19.65 34.23
C VAL A 286 -0.41 21.10 34.40
N GLY A 287 -0.29 21.59 35.63
CA GLY A 287 -0.69 22.93 36.03
C GLY A 287 0.15 24.03 35.39
N PRO A 288 -0.35 25.27 35.39
CA PRO A 288 0.39 26.42 34.89
C PRO A 288 1.59 26.72 35.77
N GLY A 289 2.65 27.25 35.14
CA GLY A 289 3.86 27.69 35.78
C GLY A 289 3.61 28.71 36.88
N LYS A 290 4.39 28.62 37.95
CA LYS A 290 4.33 29.57 39.06
C LYS A 290 4.71 30.99 38.61
N PRO A 291 4.09 32.05 39.16
CA PRO A 291 4.49 33.43 38.89
C PRO A 291 5.96 33.65 39.25
N THR A 292 6.75 34.13 38.29
CA THR A 292 8.09 34.61 38.58
C THR A 292 8.02 36.04 39.07
N GLY A 293 8.79 36.42 40.10
CA GLY A 293 8.84 37.80 40.61
C GLY A 293 9.35 38.85 39.61
N LYS A 294 9.63 38.46 38.36
CA LYS A 294 10.01 39.32 37.24
C LYS A 294 9.08 39.04 36.06
N GLY A 295 8.33 40.07 35.62
CA GLY A 295 7.49 40.05 34.42
C GLY A 295 6.10 39.40 34.59
N PRO A 296 5.29 39.41 33.52
CA PRO A 296 3.95 38.82 33.54
C PRO A 296 4.00 37.29 33.67
N THR A 297 3.06 36.72 34.43
CA THR A 297 2.93 35.28 34.64
C THR A 297 2.75 34.55 33.31
N ARG A 298 3.68 33.65 32.99
CA ARG A 298 3.63 32.82 31.78
C ARG A 298 2.82 31.55 32.06
N TRP A 299 1.50 31.69 32.05
CA TRP A 299 0.56 30.59 32.35
C TRP A 299 0.72 29.37 31.44
N TYR A 300 1.26 29.53 30.24
CA TYR A 300 1.46 28.48 29.25
C TYR A 300 2.72 27.63 29.46
N ILE A 301 3.63 28.04 30.36
CA ILE A 301 4.78 27.23 30.75
C ILE A 301 4.28 26.22 31.78
N PRO A 302 4.52 24.91 31.63
CA PRO A 302 4.02 23.91 32.57
C PRO A 302 4.81 23.91 33.88
N ASP A 303 4.13 23.76 35.02
CA ASP A 303 4.75 23.41 36.31
C ASP A 303 4.84 21.89 36.42
N LEU A 304 6.03 21.34 36.15
CA LEU A 304 6.29 19.90 36.13
C LEU A 304 6.18 19.21 37.51
N ASP A 305 5.89 19.95 38.57
CA ASP A 305 5.62 19.40 39.90
C ASP A 305 4.12 19.47 40.28
N ASP A 306 3.33 20.29 39.57
CA ASP A 306 1.87 20.40 39.74
C ASP A 306 1.17 19.50 38.72
N ILE A 307 0.96 18.24 39.10
CA ILE A 307 0.41 17.22 38.22
C ILE A 307 -0.83 16.62 38.85
N SER A 308 -1.82 16.34 38.02
CA SER A 308 -3.03 15.62 38.41
C SER A 308 -3.48 14.65 37.30
N LYS A 309 -4.52 13.87 37.58
CA LYS A 309 -5.10 12.95 36.62
C LYS A 309 -5.60 13.71 35.38
N GLY A 310 -5.27 13.19 34.19
CA GLY A 310 -5.75 13.77 32.94
C GLY A 310 -7.28 13.79 32.84
N HIS A 311 -7.81 14.65 31.96
CA HIS A 311 -9.25 14.77 31.77
C HIS A 311 -9.75 14.13 30.48
N ARG A 312 -8.84 13.80 29.56
CA ARG A 312 -9.15 13.22 28.25
C ARG A 312 -8.07 12.23 27.82
N PRO A 313 -8.37 11.36 26.85
CA PRO A 313 -7.36 10.55 26.19
C PRO A 313 -6.36 11.42 25.43
N GLU A 314 -5.08 11.03 25.43
CA GLU A 314 -4.03 11.67 24.65
C GLU A 314 -3.45 10.68 23.62
N PRO A 315 -3.49 11.00 22.31
CA PRO A 315 -2.99 10.13 21.26
C PRO A 315 -1.46 10.20 21.16
N VAL A 316 -0.82 9.05 21.01
CA VAL A 316 0.62 8.90 20.80
C VAL A 316 0.86 8.09 19.54
N THR A 317 1.64 8.66 18.62
CA THR A 317 2.11 7.92 17.44
C THR A 317 3.37 7.14 17.78
N VAL A 318 3.41 5.87 17.41
CA VAL A 318 4.51 4.97 17.70
C VAL A 318 5.31 4.73 16.42
N TYR A 319 6.63 4.87 16.54
CA TYR A 319 7.59 4.64 15.47
C TYR A 319 8.58 3.55 15.87
N ALA A 320 8.93 2.68 14.92
CA ALA A 320 10.13 1.87 14.97
C ALA A 320 11.32 2.74 14.54
N LEU A 321 12.46 2.63 15.24
CA LEU A 321 13.63 3.47 15.02
C LEU A 321 14.81 2.61 14.58
N MET A 322 15.33 2.87 13.39
CA MET A 322 16.54 2.22 12.90
C MET A 322 17.69 3.24 12.77
N HIS A 323 18.92 2.85 13.09
CA HIS A 323 20.08 3.72 12.88
C HIS A 323 20.38 3.90 11.37
N PRO A 324 20.72 5.11 10.86
CA PRO A 324 21.03 6.36 11.56
C PRO A 324 19.86 7.37 11.65
N ARG A 325 18.72 6.95 12.23
CA ARG A 325 17.47 7.72 12.45
C ARG A 325 16.46 7.63 11.29
N ILE A 326 16.16 6.40 10.89
CA ILE A 326 15.01 6.08 10.04
C ILE A 326 13.83 5.78 10.97
N LEU A 327 12.78 6.59 10.90
CA LEU A 327 11.54 6.43 11.66
C LEU A 327 10.47 5.82 10.77
N ARG A 328 9.99 4.64 11.14
CA ARG A 328 8.90 3.95 10.45
C ARG A 328 7.69 3.89 11.36
N ARG A 329 6.59 4.51 10.95
CA ARG A 329 5.35 4.49 11.75
C ARG A 329 4.83 3.05 11.87
N ILE A 330 4.58 2.61 13.09
CA ILE A 330 4.08 1.25 13.39
C ILE A 330 2.68 1.23 14.02
N GLY A 331 2.18 2.37 14.49
CA GLY A 331 0.81 2.45 15.01
C GLY A 331 0.53 3.74 15.75
N ASN A 332 -0.68 3.84 16.30
CA ASN A 332 -1.10 4.89 17.22
C ASN A 332 -1.70 4.21 18.46
N VAL A 333 -1.54 4.83 19.63
CA VAL A 333 -2.19 4.40 20.88
C VAL A 333 -2.79 5.61 21.56
N ASP A 334 -3.91 5.42 22.26
CA ASP A 334 -4.53 6.46 23.08
C ASP A 334 -4.32 6.12 24.55
N PHE A 335 -3.70 7.03 25.30
CA PHE A 335 -3.58 6.90 26.75
C PHE A 335 -4.73 7.63 27.42
N ASN A 336 -5.61 6.88 28.09
CA ASN A 336 -6.75 7.44 28.81
C ASN A 336 -6.33 8.08 30.15
N PRO A 337 -7.22 8.85 30.79
CA PRO A 337 -7.01 9.33 32.17
C PRO A 337 -6.70 8.24 33.18
N ASP A 338 -7.32 7.07 33.02
CA ASP A 338 -6.99 5.87 33.80
C ASP A 338 -5.86 5.09 33.13
N VAL A 339 -5.10 4.34 33.94
CA VAL A 339 -4.00 3.51 33.44
C VAL A 339 -4.52 2.56 32.36
N THR A 340 -3.90 2.65 31.19
CA THR A 340 -4.24 1.88 30.01
C THR A 340 -3.04 1.07 29.55
N VAL A 341 -3.32 -0.15 29.11
CA VAL A 341 -2.35 -1.02 28.42
C VAL A 341 -2.85 -1.20 27.00
N ASN A 342 -2.23 -0.50 26.07
CA ASN A 342 -2.52 -0.59 24.64
C ASN A 342 -1.69 -1.73 24.03
N GLU A 343 -2.34 -2.59 23.24
CA GLU A 343 -1.65 -3.65 22.49
C GLU A 343 -1.48 -3.24 21.02
N LEU A 344 -0.28 -3.44 20.49
CA LEU A 344 0.02 -3.25 19.07
C LEU A 344 0.65 -4.53 18.52
N ASP A 345 -0.02 -5.17 17.56
CA ASP A 345 0.56 -6.23 16.77
C ASP A 345 1.28 -5.60 15.57
N VAL A 346 2.61 -5.58 15.63
CA VAL A 346 3.46 -4.86 14.68
C VAL A 346 4.45 -5.80 14.00
N VAL A 347 5.01 -5.31 12.92
CA VAL A 347 6.14 -5.95 12.26
C VAL A 347 7.37 -5.09 12.55
N LEU A 348 8.44 -5.71 13.06
CA LEU A 348 9.73 -5.05 13.28
C LEU A 348 10.82 -5.74 12.47
N LYS A 349 11.78 -4.95 12.00
CA LYS A 349 13.03 -5.41 11.42
C LYS A 349 14.08 -5.58 12.52
N ALA A 350 15.05 -6.46 12.32
CA ALA A 350 16.16 -6.64 13.23
C ALA A 350 16.88 -5.31 13.47
N GLY A 351 17.09 -4.96 14.74
CA GLY A 351 17.71 -3.72 15.19
C GLY A 351 16.77 -2.51 15.35
N GLU A 352 15.49 -2.62 15.01
CA GLU A 352 14.47 -1.59 15.30
C GLU A 352 14.04 -1.51 16.78
#